data_AF-A0A7V8XXG1-F1
#
_entry.id   AF-A0A7V8XXG1-F1
#
_cell.length_a   1.000
_cell.length_b   1.000
_cell.length_c   1.000
_cell.angle_alpha   90.00
_cell.angle_beta   90.00
_cell.angle_gamma   90.00
#
_symmetry.space_group_name_H-M   'P 1'
#
loop_
_entity.id
_entity.type
_entity.pdbx_description
1 polymer ?
#
loop_
_entity_poly.entity_id
_entity_poly.type
_entity_poly.pdbx_seq_one_letter_code
_entity_poly.pdbx_strand_id
1 'polypeptide(L)'
;MNAPLQTTDVRLSARLDGTGDDAKLTLWIDPTSITLERDGARWRGTVDVLIAQVTASGAGTVSASFPVALSLSDDERNRGRGDGVGVERTLTIRPRMHQLRVIARDVVTGNVGSLVIPLRPPTRQ
;
A
#
# COMPACT_ATOMS: atom_id res chain seq x y z
N MET A 1 2.86 18.32 -9.48
CA MET A 1 1.50 18.60 -8.99
C MET A 1 1.13 17.47 -8.05
N ASN A 2 1.16 17.73 -6.74
CA ASN A 2 0.73 16.76 -5.72
C ASN A 2 -0.74 17.06 -5.39
N ALA A 3 -1.61 16.07 -5.51
CA ALA A 3 -3.02 16.17 -5.13
C ALA A 3 -3.53 14.77 -4.69
N PRO A 4 -4.53 14.68 -3.78
CA PRO A 4 -4.51 15.18 -2.40
C PRO A 4 -5.17 14.21 -1.37
N LEU A 5 -5.08 14.57 -0.07
CA LEU A 5 -5.73 14.01 1.14
C LEU A 5 -5.46 12.53 1.46
N GLN A 6 -4.38 12.30 2.22
CA GLN A 6 -4.13 11.07 2.95
C GLN A 6 -4.48 11.28 4.42
N THR A 7 -5.28 10.40 5.02
CA THR A 7 -5.10 10.10 6.45
C THR A 7 -3.77 9.35 6.52
N THR A 8 -2.78 9.94 7.19
CA THR A 8 -1.36 9.56 7.12
C THR A 8 -0.88 8.78 8.33
N ASP A 9 -1.79 8.16 9.09
CA ASP A 9 -1.39 7.46 10.31
C ASP A 9 -0.57 6.22 9.98
N VAL A 10 -0.98 5.46 8.95
CA VAL A 10 -0.10 4.46 8.31
C VAL A 10 0.53 5.07 7.05
N ARG A 11 1.86 5.21 7.05
CA ARG A 11 2.59 5.76 5.89
C ARG A 11 2.91 4.65 4.91
N LEU A 12 2.51 4.90 3.67
CA LEU A 12 2.68 4.00 2.55
C LEU A 12 3.39 4.73 1.42
N SER A 13 4.24 4.02 0.69
CA SER A 13 4.63 4.39 -0.66
C SER A 13 4.42 3.20 -1.59
N ALA A 14 4.33 3.47 -2.88
CA ALA A 14 4.05 2.44 -3.86
C ALA A 14 4.72 2.75 -5.20
N ARG A 15 5.05 1.68 -5.92
CA ARG A 15 5.51 1.71 -7.29
C ARG A 15 4.73 0.68 -8.08
N LEU A 16 4.24 1.10 -9.24
CA LEU A 16 3.58 0.22 -10.18
C LEU A 16 4.47 0.12 -11.41
N ASP A 17 4.91 -1.10 -11.73
CA ASP A 17 5.67 -1.41 -12.92
C ASP A 17 4.81 -2.24 -13.88
N GLY A 18 4.81 -1.87 -15.16
CA GLY A 18 3.97 -2.47 -16.20
C GLY A 18 2.86 -1.53 -16.67
N THR A 19 2.59 -1.56 -17.98
CA THR A 19 1.63 -0.68 -18.66
C THR A 19 0.50 -1.44 -19.39
N GLY A 20 0.41 -2.75 -19.16
CA GLY A 20 -0.55 -3.65 -19.82
C GLY A 20 -1.58 -4.24 -18.86
N ASP A 21 -2.11 -5.40 -19.24
CA ASP A 21 -3.16 -6.10 -18.47
C ASP A 21 -2.64 -6.66 -17.15
N ASP A 22 -1.34 -6.91 -17.01
CA ASP A 22 -0.72 -7.27 -15.74
C ASP A 22 0.28 -6.20 -15.30
N ALA A 23 0.17 -5.79 -14.04
CA ALA A 23 1.05 -4.81 -13.42
C ALA A 23 1.59 -5.34 -12.09
N LYS A 24 2.88 -5.10 -11.84
CA LYS A 24 3.54 -5.42 -10.58
C LYS A 24 3.47 -4.21 -9.67
N LEU A 25 2.76 -4.35 -8.56
CA LEU A 25 2.69 -3.37 -7.49
C LEU A 25 3.69 -3.73 -6.40
N THR A 26 4.64 -2.86 -6.14
CA THR A 26 5.49 -2.90 -4.95
C THR A 26 4.98 -1.85 -3.96
N LEU A 27 4.62 -2.29 -2.76
CA LEU A 27 4.18 -1.46 -1.64
C LEU A 27 5.28 -1.41 -0.59
N TRP A 28 5.59 -0.23 -0.07
CA TRP A 28 6.45 -0.08 1.10
C TRP A 28 5.65 0.51 2.24
N ILE A 29 5.71 -0.16 3.39
CA ILE A 29 5.04 0.26 4.63
C ILE A 29 6.10 0.77 5.59
N ASP A 30 5.96 2.00 6.09
CA ASP A 30 6.85 2.54 7.11
C ASP A 30 6.58 1.86 8.46
N PRO A 31 7.51 1.06 9.00
CA PRO A 31 7.32 0.34 10.26
C PRO A 31 7.23 1.27 11.49
N THR A 32 7.53 2.57 11.36
CA THR A 32 7.34 3.56 12.43
C THR A 32 5.92 4.14 12.50
N SER A 33 5.10 3.86 11.49
CA SER A 33 3.73 4.35 11.36
C SER A 33 2.67 3.30 11.72
N ILE A 34 3.11 2.15 12.22
CA ILE A 34 2.25 1.02 12.57
C ILE A 34 2.64 0.50 13.94
N THR A 35 1.70 -0.17 14.59
CA THR A 35 1.96 -0.79 15.89
C THR A 35 2.78 -2.06 15.69
N LEU A 36 3.96 -2.05 16.32
CA LEU A 36 4.83 -3.21 16.42
C LEU A 36 5.03 -3.54 17.90
N GLU A 37 4.80 -4.79 18.25
CA GLU A 37 5.05 -5.33 19.58
C GLU A 37 6.35 -6.11 19.56
N ARG A 38 7.10 -6.03 20.65
CA ARG A 38 8.33 -6.81 20.80
C ARG A 38 7.97 -8.22 21.26
N ASP A 39 8.33 -9.20 20.45
CA ASP A 39 8.24 -10.62 20.77
C ASP A 39 9.65 -11.23 20.72
N GLY A 40 10.25 -11.37 21.92
CA GLY A 40 11.63 -11.79 22.09
C GLY A 40 12.61 -10.84 21.38
N ALA A 41 13.35 -11.38 20.41
CA ALA A 41 14.34 -10.64 19.63
C ALA A 41 13.77 -9.94 18.39
N ARG A 42 12.45 -10.00 18.16
CA ARG A 42 11.81 -9.46 16.95
C ARG A 42 10.66 -8.51 17.29
N TRP A 43 10.40 -7.60 16.37
CA TRP A 43 9.21 -6.76 16.33
C TRP A 43 8.17 -7.41 15.42
N ARG A 44 6.95 -7.57 15.91
CA ARG A 44 5.85 -8.14 15.14
C ARG A 44 4.69 -7.17 15.08
N GLY A 45 4.02 -7.18 13.92
CA GLY A 45 2.77 -6.45 13.72
C GLY A 45 2.08 -6.95 12.47
N THR A 46 0.82 -6.58 12.33
CA THR A 46 0.02 -6.97 11.17
C THR A 46 -0.68 -5.75 10.60
N VAL A 47 -0.62 -5.62 9.28
CA VAL A 47 -1.33 -4.60 8.52
C VAL A 47 -2.25 -5.28 7.52
N ASP A 48 -3.54 -4.98 7.58
CA ASP A 48 -4.46 -5.43 6.55
C ASP A 48 -4.36 -4.51 5.34
N VAL A 49 -4.10 -5.07 4.17
CA VAL A 49 -4.01 -4.33 2.92
C VAL A 49 -5.19 -4.68 2.03
N LEU A 50 -5.85 -3.66 1.49
CA LEU A 50 -6.88 -3.76 0.47
C LEU A 50 -6.45 -2.97 -0.76
N ILE A 51 -6.58 -3.59 -1.93
CA ILE A 51 -6.30 -2.98 -3.23
C ILE A 51 -7.59 -3.02 -4.03
N ALA A 52 -8.08 -1.85 -4.42
CA ALA A 52 -9.24 -1.70 -5.30
C ALA A 52 -8.84 -1.02 -6.61
N GLN A 53 -9.46 -1.44 -7.70
CA GLN A 53 -9.41 -0.75 -8.99
C GLN A 53 -10.64 0.12 -9.12
N VAL A 54 -10.45 1.38 -9.52
CA VAL A 54 -11.53 2.38 -9.57
C VAL A 54 -11.63 2.96 -10.98
N THR A 55 -12.85 3.04 -11.49
CA THR A 55 -13.18 3.67 -12.78
C THR A 55 -13.18 5.19 -12.68
N ALA A 56 -13.28 5.89 -13.81
CA ALA A 56 -13.43 7.36 -13.82
C ALA A 56 -14.71 7.84 -13.11
N SER A 57 -15.76 7.02 -13.06
CA SER A 57 -17.01 7.35 -12.36
C SER A 57 -16.93 7.13 -10.84
N GLY A 58 -15.80 6.68 -10.31
CA GLY A 58 -15.62 6.37 -8.90
C GLY A 58 -16.11 4.98 -8.49
N ALA A 59 -16.65 4.17 -9.43
CA ALA A 59 -17.02 2.80 -9.14
C ALA A 59 -15.78 1.94 -8.91
N GLY A 60 -15.74 1.22 -7.79
CA GLY A 60 -14.59 0.42 -7.37
C GLY A 60 -14.86 -1.08 -7.43
N THR A 61 -13.81 -1.86 -7.66
CA THR A 61 -13.83 -3.32 -7.45
C THR A 61 -12.59 -3.73 -6.68
N VAL A 62 -12.78 -4.45 -5.57
CA VAL A 62 -11.67 -5.01 -4.80
C VAL A 62 -10.96 -6.06 -5.66
N SER A 63 -9.65 -5.84 -5.85
CA SER A 63 -8.78 -6.72 -6.62
C SER A 63 -7.99 -7.66 -5.71
N ALA A 64 -7.63 -7.20 -4.52
CA ALA A 64 -6.97 -8.01 -3.51
C ALA A 64 -7.28 -7.50 -2.11
N SER A 65 -7.34 -8.41 -1.14
CA SER A 65 -7.32 -8.09 0.28
C SER A 65 -6.53 -9.17 1.01
N PHE A 66 -5.52 -8.77 1.78
CA PHE A 66 -4.64 -9.73 2.46
C PHE A 66 -3.97 -9.07 3.67
N PRO A 67 -3.66 -9.86 4.72
CA PRO A 67 -2.83 -9.41 5.80
C PRO A 67 -1.35 -9.39 5.38
N VAL A 68 -0.61 -8.42 5.89
CA VAL A 68 0.86 -8.35 5.85
C VAL A 68 1.35 -8.54 7.27
N ALA A 69 1.86 -9.73 7.57
CA ALA A 69 2.50 -10.03 8.83
C ALA A 69 3.97 -9.61 8.77
N LEU A 70 4.36 -8.68 9.64
CA LEU A 70 5.72 -8.20 9.76
C LEU A 70 6.42 -8.92 10.92
N SER A 71 7.67 -9.29 10.68
CA SER A 71 8.55 -9.89 11.68
C SER A 71 9.95 -9.34 11.44
N LEU A 72 10.27 -8.23 12.11
CA LEU A 72 11.47 -7.45 11.88
C LEU A 72 12.46 -7.63 13.03
N SER A 73 13.74 -7.78 12.73
CA SER A 73 14.82 -7.49 13.67
C SER A 73 14.87 -5.99 14.00
N ASP A 74 15.64 -5.62 15.04
CA ASP A 74 15.93 -4.22 15.35
C ASP A 74 16.57 -3.49 14.14
N ASP A 75 17.50 -4.14 13.46
CA ASP A 75 18.16 -3.63 12.27
C ASP A 75 17.19 -3.40 11.11
N GLU A 76 16.31 -4.37 10.81
CA GLU A 76 15.31 -4.24 9.75
C GLU A 76 14.28 -3.15 10.05
N ARG A 77 13.85 -3.02 11.30
CA ARG A 77 12.99 -1.93 11.73
C ARG A 77 13.68 -0.56 11.55
N ASN A 78 14.96 -0.47 11.88
CA ASN A 78 15.73 0.76 11.75
C ASN A 78 15.99 1.13 10.28
N ARG A 79 16.36 0.17 9.42
CA ARG A 79 16.50 0.42 7.97
C ARG A 79 15.16 0.74 7.31
N GLY A 80 14.11 0.02 7.70
CA GLY A 80 12.75 0.24 7.20
C GLY A 80 12.18 1.62 7.54
N ARG A 81 12.74 2.34 8.51
CA ARG A 81 12.39 3.76 8.77
C ARG A 81 12.76 4.67 7.58
N GLY A 82 13.77 4.31 6.79
CA GLY A 82 14.16 5.04 5.57
C GLY A 82 13.48 4.51 4.32
N ASP A 83 13.55 3.19 4.11
CA ASP A 83 13.18 2.56 2.85
C ASP A 83 11.76 1.96 2.84
N GLY A 84 11.15 1.80 4.02
CA GLY A 84 9.93 1.03 4.24
C GLY A 84 10.15 -0.49 4.11
N VAL A 85 9.16 -1.27 4.54
CA VAL A 85 9.14 -2.74 4.36
C VAL A 85 8.34 -3.09 3.11
N GLY A 86 9.01 -3.70 2.14
CA GLY A 86 8.47 -3.99 0.80
C GLY A 86 7.57 -5.23 0.75
N VAL A 87 6.45 -5.12 0.02
CA VAL A 87 5.55 -6.23 -0.33
C VAL A 87 5.18 -6.12 -1.81
N GLU A 88 5.32 -7.21 -2.54
CA GLU A 88 5.02 -7.24 -3.98
C GLU A 88 3.72 -8.00 -4.28
N ARG A 89 2.94 -7.49 -5.22
CA ARG A 89 1.73 -8.12 -5.74
C ARG A 89 1.62 -7.91 -7.24
N THR A 90 1.37 -8.98 -7.98
CA THR A 90 0.95 -8.89 -9.38
C THR A 90 -0.56 -8.72 -9.42
N LEU A 91 -1.03 -7.76 -10.20
CA LEU A 91 -2.43 -7.41 -10.36
C LEU A 91 -2.80 -7.45 -11.83
N THR A 92 -3.90 -8.11 -12.16
CA THR A 92 -4.53 -7.95 -13.47
C THR A 92 -5.38 -6.68 -13.48
N ILE A 93 -4.99 -5.72 -14.29
CA ILE A 93 -5.66 -4.45 -14.50
C ILE A 93 -6.87 -4.68 -15.40
N ARG A 94 -8.07 -4.43 -14.85
CA ARG A 94 -9.31 -4.59 -15.60
C ARG A 94 -9.44 -3.47 -16.63
N PRO A 95 -10.10 -3.72 -17.78
CA PRO A 95 -10.40 -2.68 -18.74
C PRO A 95 -11.15 -1.51 -18.12
N ARG A 96 -10.89 -0.30 -18.62
CA ARG A 96 -11.56 0.96 -18.22
C ARG A 96 -11.30 1.40 -16.76
N MET A 97 -10.33 0.81 -16.08
CA MET A 97 -9.87 1.32 -14.79
C MET A 97 -9.01 2.57 -14.99
N HIS A 98 -9.04 3.47 -14.01
CA HIS A 98 -8.34 4.75 -14.03
C HIS A 98 -7.31 4.89 -12.93
N GLN A 99 -7.55 4.25 -11.78
CA GLN A 99 -6.64 4.32 -10.64
C GLN A 99 -6.72 3.05 -9.79
N LEU A 100 -5.64 2.75 -9.10
CA LEU A 100 -5.64 1.86 -7.94
C LEU A 100 -5.84 2.68 -6.68
N ARG A 101 -6.65 2.16 -5.76
CA ARG A 101 -6.74 2.64 -4.40
C ARG A 101 -6.20 1.56 -3.48
N VAL A 102 -5.13 1.89 -2.78
CA VAL A 102 -4.52 1.02 -1.77
C VAL A 102 -4.89 1.57 -0.41
N ILE A 103 -5.40 0.71 0.46
CA ILE A 103 -5.74 1.02 1.83
C ILE A 103 -4.95 0.05 2.70
N ALA A 104 -4.27 0.58 3.71
CA ALA A 104 -3.61 -0.21 4.74
C ALA A 104 -4.21 0.14 6.09
N ARG A 105 -4.51 -0.86 6.91
CA ARG A 105 -5.01 -0.66 8.26
C ARG A 105 -4.11 -1.38 9.24
N ASP A 106 -3.57 -0.65 10.22
CA ASP A 106 -2.96 -1.26 11.40
C ASP A 106 -4.04 -2.00 12.19
N VAL A 107 -3.89 -3.31 12.35
CA VAL A 107 -4.90 -4.16 12.99
C VAL A 107 -5.07 -3.84 14.47
N VAL A 108 -4.03 -3.34 15.14
CA VAL A 108 -4.06 -3.09 16.59
C VAL A 108 -4.76 -1.79 16.93
N THR A 109 -4.42 -0.71 16.22
CA THR A 109 -4.96 0.64 16.51
C THR A 109 -6.19 0.98 15.68
N GLY A 110 -6.39 0.28 14.56
CA GLY A 110 -7.39 0.66 13.56
C GLY A 110 -6.97 1.85 12.69
N ASN A 111 -5.78 2.41 12.90
CA ASN A 111 -5.25 3.51 12.09
C ASN A 111 -5.16 3.10 10.63
N VAL A 112 -5.49 4.04 9.75
CA VAL A 112 -5.55 3.80 8.31
C VAL A 112 -4.51 4.65 7.58
N GLY A 113 -3.98 4.10 6.50
CA GLY A 113 -3.23 4.79 5.47
C GLY A 113 -3.84 4.49 4.12
N SER A 114 -3.73 5.42 3.18
CA SER A 114 -4.17 5.13 1.81
C SER A 114 -3.33 5.81 0.75
N LEU A 115 -3.30 5.20 -0.43
CA LEU A 115 -2.66 5.73 -1.62
C LEU A 115 -3.61 5.63 -2.81
N VAL A 116 -3.49 6.60 -3.71
CA VAL A 116 -4.12 6.58 -5.02
C VAL A 116 -3.01 6.54 -6.06
N ILE A 117 -3.05 5.55 -6.94
CA ILE A 117 -2.06 5.33 -7.99
C ILE A 117 -2.78 5.44 -9.34
N PRO A 118 -2.56 6.49 -10.14
CA PRO A 118 -3.12 6.60 -11.47
C PRO A 118 -2.63 5.48 -12.39
N LEU A 119 -3.54 4.81 -13.10
CA LEU A 119 -3.21 3.76 -14.09
C LEU A 119 -2.96 4.32 -15.49
N ARG A 120 -3.40 5.56 -15.74
CA ARG A 120 -3.07 6.31 -16.95
C ARG A 120 -2.53 7.67 -16.53
N PRO A 121 -1.48 8.20 -17.19
CA PRO A 121 -1.11 9.59 -16.98
C PRO A 121 -2.32 10.46 -17.34
N PRO A 122 -2.59 11.55 -16.61
CA PRO A 122 -3.65 12.47 -16.98
C PRO A 122 -3.37 12.94 -18.41
N THR A 123 -4.32 12.71 -19.32
CA THR A 123 -4.27 13.27 -20.66
C THR A 123 -4.19 14.78 -20.48
N ARG A 124 -3.03 15.39 -20.80
CA ARG A 124 -2.98 16.84 -21.01
C ARG A 124 -3.94 17.13 -22.16
N GLN A 125 -5.05 17.80 -21.86
CA GLN A 125 -5.79 18.56 -22.85
C GLN A 125 -5.00 19.82 -23.18
#